data_AF-A0A0L6T7C4-F1
#
_entry.id   AF-A0A0L6T7C4-F1
#
_cell.length_a   1.000
_cell.length_b   1.000
_cell.length_c   1.000
_cell.angle_alpha   90.00
_cell.angle_beta   90.00
_cell.angle_gamma   90.00
#
_symmetry.space_group_name_H-M   'P 1'
#
loop_
_entity.id
_entity.type
_entity.pdbx_description
1 polymer ?
#
loop_
_entity_poly.entity_id
_entity_poly.type
_entity_poly.pdbx_seq_one_letter_code
_entity_poly.pdbx_strand_id
1 'polypeptide(L)'
;MLVAGKAVLVKVNVTNANTAEAKPAGTLRVETSTGELVQQLALTAPTGAVPTTVPDVPSFTNSYSVVVPATLVKTGLRLTASVGPGAGTSTINPRVGGGVAMRVVAVPVQLGTTVGQIVDKADSYLLARLPVATVTVQARAPYVSKRVTTLPTTAAEWSTAFSRVLAEMDDLHILEKASDQTFYYGFMPKRTFGLAGVGYVPGNAAVGFDVPNSPAVVRETLAHELGHNLSLPHAPCGGVAGADPQYPYANGMLGAPGRYIWGYNAETSTFVDPRRTNVHDIMSYCSGDTFSDYNYRRVQVYLTPTDRLVKTASAAAAAAGPQELLLISGQLEGGKMELMPLKSLQGEARLPQDGPYTLRVLTAQGTVEYRFAMKVTAHESPAQRFGFTIPNPGTILGITIVKDGATLVQRVTAAPRTNKSIQAATDKSPVQFSEQGGQLRLSWDHAKHPYLTVIHVGTQRTTLAQDLEGGSVVLPAAGLPVGGAFEFSLSDGLNTARVTLNR
;
A
#
# COMPACT_ATOMS: atom_id res chain seq x y z
N MET A 1 -18.75 3.94 -11.79
CA MET A 1 -18.56 5.19 -11.03
C MET A 1 -17.20 5.73 -11.40
N LEU A 2 -17.09 7.02 -11.71
CA LEU A 2 -15.81 7.65 -12.06
C LEU A 2 -15.06 8.09 -10.80
N VAL A 3 -13.76 8.37 -10.93
CA VAL A 3 -12.88 8.85 -9.86
C VAL A 3 -12.62 10.33 -10.10
N ALA A 4 -12.87 11.19 -9.10
CA ALA A 4 -12.56 12.61 -9.24
C ALA A 4 -11.05 12.81 -9.46
N GLY A 5 -10.67 13.75 -10.32
CA GLY A 5 -9.27 14.02 -10.61
C GLY A 5 -8.58 12.93 -11.45
N LYS A 6 -9.34 12.03 -12.08
CA LYS A 6 -8.82 11.02 -13.01
C LYS A 6 -9.42 11.24 -14.40
N ALA A 7 -8.59 11.25 -15.44
CA ALA A 7 -9.06 11.41 -16.81
C ALA A 7 -9.96 10.24 -17.22
N VAL A 8 -10.97 10.52 -18.06
CA VAL A 8 -11.92 9.50 -18.52
C VAL A 8 -12.08 9.55 -20.03
N LEU A 9 -12.13 8.38 -20.66
CA LEU A 9 -12.49 8.27 -22.06
C LEU A 9 -14.01 8.32 -22.19
N VAL A 10 -14.51 9.22 -23.04
CA VAL A 10 -15.91 9.28 -23.42
C VAL A 10 -16.03 8.77 -24.85
N LYS A 11 -16.85 7.74 -25.02
CA LYS A 11 -17.23 7.18 -26.32
C LYS A 11 -18.62 7.69 -26.70
N VAL A 12 -18.77 8.19 -27.92
CA VAL A 12 -20.05 8.63 -28.47
C VAL A 12 -20.39 7.76 -29.68
N ASN A 13 -21.42 6.93 -29.52
CA ASN A 13 -21.94 6.12 -30.62
C ASN A 13 -22.85 7.00 -31.48
N VAL A 14 -22.56 7.03 -32.78
CA VAL A 14 -23.39 7.69 -33.78
C VAL A 14 -23.69 6.65 -34.83
N THR A 15 -24.93 6.58 -35.28
CA THR A 15 -25.35 5.70 -36.38
C THR A 15 -25.80 6.53 -37.57
N ASN A 16 -25.47 6.07 -38.77
CA ASN A 16 -25.93 6.68 -40.02
C ASN A 16 -26.41 5.60 -40.98
N ALA A 17 -27.57 5.80 -41.61
CA ALA A 17 -28.07 4.92 -42.65
C ALA A 17 -27.18 4.95 -43.91
N ASN A 18 -26.50 6.07 -44.17
CA ASN A 18 -25.57 6.22 -45.28
C ASN A 18 -24.11 6.19 -44.81
N THR A 19 -23.45 5.04 -44.98
CA THR A 19 -22.04 4.86 -44.55
C THR A 19 -21.03 5.60 -45.44
N ALA A 20 -21.46 6.11 -46.60
CA ALA A 20 -20.63 6.92 -47.50
C ALA A 20 -20.66 8.42 -47.16
N GLU A 21 -21.52 8.85 -46.22
CA GLU A 21 -21.59 10.24 -45.81
C GLU A 21 -20.32 10.68 -45.09
N ALA A 22 -19.91 11.93 -45.32
CA ALA A 22 -18.78 12.53 -44.63
C ALA A 22 -18.99 12.50 -43.11
N LYS A 23 -17.93 12.23 -42.35
CA LYS A 23 -17.97 12.20 -40.89
C LYS A 23 -18.16 13.62 -40.33
N PRO A 24 -19.34 13.99 -39.79
CA PRO A 24 -19.55 15.32 -39.25
C PRO A 24 -18.64 15.60 -38.05
N ALA A 25 -18.28 16.88 -37.86
CA ALA A 25 -17.58 17.30 -36.65
C ALA A 25 -18.47 17.08 -35.41
N GLY A 26 -17.84 16.75 -34.28
CA GLY A 26 -18.54 16.50 -33.03
C GLY A 26 -17.91 17.25 -31.86
N THR A 27 -18.73 17.53 -30.84
CA THR A 27 -18.29 18.20 -29.61
C THR A 27 -18.85 17.50 -28.38
N LEU A 28 -18.08 17.57 -27.29
CA LEU A 28 -18.50 17.19 -25.96
C LEU A 28 -18.45 18.41 -25.06
N ARG A 29 -19.60 18.86 -24.57
CA ARG A 29 -19.68 19.89 -23.53
C ARG A 29 -19.53 19.23 -22.17
N VAL A 30 -18.56 19.71 -21.40
CA VAL A 30 -18.35 19.36 -20.01
C VAL A 30 -18.99 20.45 -19.17
N GLU A 31 -19.93 20.05 -18.33
CA GLU A 31 -20.84 20.95 -17.64
C GLU A 31 -20.89 20.62 -16.14
N THR A 32 -21.29 21.61 -15.35
CA THR A 32 -21.62 21.42 -13.93
C THR A 32 -22.98 20.71 -13.77
N SER A 33 -23.33 20.37 -12.53
CA SER A 33 -24.63 19.74 -12.23
C SER A 33 -25.83 20.63 -12.55
N THR A 34 -25.64 21.95 -12.61
CA THR A 34 -26.67 22.93 -12.98
C THR A 34 -26.73 23.19 -14.49
N GLY A 35 -25.87 22.55 -15.29
CA GLY A 35 -25.83 22.70 -16.74
C GLY A 35 -24.98 23.88 -17.23
N GLU A 36 -24.21 24.52 -16.35
CA GLU A 36 -23.26 25.56 -16.74
C GLU A 36 -22.08 24.96 -17.52
N LEU A 37 -21.70 25.57 -18.64
CA LEU A 37 -20.58 25.12 -19.45
C LEU A 37 -19.25 25.41 -18.76
N VAL A 38 -18.48 24.36 -18.50
CA VAL A 38 -17.09 24.47 -18.01
C VAL A 38 -16.12 24.49 -19.18
N GLN A 39 -16.27 23.54 -20.11
CA GLN A 39 -15.39 23.43 -21.28
C GLN A 39 -16.09 22.68 -22.42
N GLN A 40 -15.77 23.05 -23.67
CA GLN A 40 -16.15 22.28 -24.85
C GLN A 40 -14.93 21.59 -25.44
N LEU A 41 -15.02 20.29 -25.68
CA LEU A 41 -13.97 19.46 -26.24
C LEU A 41 -14.37 18.98 -27.64
N ALA A 42 -13.43 18.95 -28.58
CA ALA A 42 -13.65 18.37 -29.90
C ALA A 42 -13.64 16.83 -29.80
N LEU A 43 -14.60 16.18 -30.45
CA LEU A 43 -14.62 14.74 -30.59
C LEU A 43 -13.66 14.31 -31.72
N THR A 44 -12.84 13.30 -31.46
CA THR A 44 -12.09 12.58 -32.48
C THR A 44 -13.04 11.67 -33.24
N ALA A 45 -13.06 11.79 -34.57
CA ALA A 45 -13.89 10.98 -35.46
C ALA A 45 -13.41 9.51 -35.51
N PRO A 46 -14.32 8.55 -35.77
CA PRO A 46 -13.93 7.16 -35.97
C PRO A 46 -12.94 7.01 -37.13
N THR A 47 -12.02 6.05 -37.02
CA THR A 47 -11.07 5.77 -38.12
C THR A 47 -11.77 5.12 -39.33
N GLY A 48 -12.82 4.33 -39.10
CA GLY A 48 -13.68 3.76 -40.14
C GLY A 48 -14.86 4.67 -40.53
N ALA A 49 -15.86 4.07 -41.18
CA ALA A 49 -17.14 4.71 -41.47
C ALA A 49 -18.03 4.77 -40.21
N VAL A 50 -18.98 5.71 -40.18
CA VAL A 50 -20.01 5.73 -39.14
C VAL A 50 -20.91 4.50 -39.35
N PRO A 51 -21.11 3.64 -38.33
CA PRO A 51 -21.84 2.40 -38.50
C PRO A 51 -23.35 2.65 -38.68
N THR A 52 -24.07 1.67 -39.24
CA THR A 52 -25.54 1.72 -39.38
C THR A 52 -26.27 1.31 -38.10
N THR A 53 -25.58 0.59 -37.20
CA THR A 53 -26.10 0.12 -35.91
C THR A 53 -25.10 0.41 -34.79
N VAL A 54 -25.58 0.48 -33.54
CA VAL A 54 -24.71 0.69 -32.38
C VAL A 54 -23.85 -0.57 -32.18
N PRO A 55 -22.51 -0.46 -32.20
CA PRO A 55 -21.65 -1.63 -32.02
C PRO A 55 -21.68 -2.15 -30.58
N ASP A 56 -21.80 -3.47 -30.42
CA ASP A 56 -21.72 -4.17 -29.13
C ASP A 56 -20.31 -4.11 -28.50
N VAL A 57 -19.29 -3.87 -29.34
CA VAL A 57 -17.88 -3.81 -28.95
C VAL A 57 -17.36 -2.38 -29.13
N PRO A 58 -16.79 -1.76 -28.07
CA PRO A 58 -16.16 -0.46 -28.19
C PRO A 58 -14.89 -0.55 -29.05
N SER A 59 -14.75 0.40 -29.96
CA SER A 59 -13.57 0.56 -30.82
C SER A 59 -13.45 2.00 -31.30
N PHE A 60 -12.22 2.47 -31.52
CA PHE A 60 -11.96 3.75 -32.18
C PHE A 60 -12.29 3.72 -33.69
N THR A 61 -12.54 2.55 -34.27
CA THR A 61 -12.92 2.42 -35.69
C THR A 61 -14.36 2.81 -35.97
N ASN A 62 -15.25 2.73 -34.99
CA ASN A 62 -16.70 2.81 -35.21
C ASN A 62 -17.42 3.82 -34.30
N SER A 63 -16.67 4.59 -33.51
CA SER A 63 -17.25 5.59 -32.61
C SER A 63 -16.42 6.85 -32.51
N TYR A 64 -17.09 7.97 -32.23
CA TYR A 64 -16.42 9.19 -31.84
C TYR A 64 -15.90 9.05 -30.41
N SER A 65 -14.81 9.71 -30.10
CA SER A 65 -14.25 9.65 -28.74
C SER A 65 -13.55 10.93 -28.34
N VAL A 66 -13.44 11.15 -27.03
CA VAL A 66 -12.60 12.21 -26.47
C VAL A 66 -12.19 11.84 -25.06
N VAL A 67 -10.99 12.24 -24.65
CA VAL A 67 -10.56 12.15 -23.26
C VAL A 67 -10.98 13.42 -22.55
N VAL A 68 -11.82 13.29 -21.52
CA VAL A 68 -12.10 14.38 -20.57
C VAL A 68 -10.92 14.45 -19.60
N PRO A 69 -10.16 15.56 -19.57
CA PRO A 69 -9.01 15.71 -18.68
C PRO A 69 -9.38 15.55 -17.20
N ALA A 70 -8.45 15.04 -16.41
CA ALA A 70 -8.59 14.82 -14.97
C ALA A 70 -9.13 16.05 -14.22
N THR A 71 -8.69 17.25 -14.60
CA THR A 71 -9.09 18.53 -14.00
C THR A 71 -10.59 18.86 -14.16
N LEU A 72 -11.26 18.23 -15.14
CA LEU A 72 -12.68 18.41 -15.40
C LEU A 72 -13.55 17.31 -14.77
N VAL A 73 -12.97 16.18 -14.34
CA VAL A 73 -13.72 15.07 -13.75
C VAL A 73 -13.93 15.34 -12.26
N LYS A 74 -15.09 15.91 -11.93
CA LYS A 74 -15.47 16.33 -10.58
C LYS A 74 -16.89 15.88 -10.22
N THR A 75 -17.23 15.86 -8.93
CA THR A 75 -18.60 15.62 -8.47
C THR A 75 -19.57 16.59 -9.15
N GLY A 76 -20.71 16.07 -9.63
CA GLY A 76 -21.67 16.85 -10.39
C GLY A 76 -21.41 16.92 -11.90
N LEU A 77 -20.40 16.18 -12.41
CA LEU A 77 -20.07 16.12 -13.83
C LEU A 77 -21.32 15.83 -14.70
N ARG A 78 -21.54 16.70 -15.68
CA ARG A 78 -22.51 16.53 -16.76
C ARG A 78 -21.79 16.58 -18.09
N LEU A 79 -22.11 15.65 -18.99
CA LEU A 79 -21.48 15.51 -20.30
C LEU A 79 -22.57 15.53 -21.37
N THR A 80 -22.49 16.50 -22.28
CA THR A 80 -23.47 16.68 -23.36
C THR A 80 -22.78 16.60 -24.71
N ALA A 81 -23.02 15.53 -25.47
CA ALA A 81 -22.43 15.30 -26.79
C ALA A 81 -23.35 15.75 -27.91
N SER A 82 -22.76 16.29 -28.99
CA SER A 82 -23.44 16.63 -30.25
C SER A 82 -22.53 16.31 -31.42
N VAL A 83 -23.07 15.74 -32.50
CA VAL A 83 -22.32 15.36 -33.70
C VAL A 83 -23.08 15.80 -34.94
N GLY A 84 -22.52 16.78 -35.66
CA GLY A 84 -23.14 17.39 -36.83
C GLY A 84 -24.03 18.61 -36.54
N PRO A 85 -24.18 19.52 -37.51
CA PRO A 85 -25.01 20.71 -37.37
C PRO A 85 -26.49 20.35 -37.26
N GLY A 86 -27.19 20.90 -36.26
CA GLY A 86 -28.62 20.65 -36.03
C GLY A 86 -28.96 19.26 -35.49
N ALA A 87 -27.96 18.43 -35.18
CA ALA A 87 -28.16 17.11 -34.60
C ALA A 87 -28.63 17.18 -33.15
N GLY A 88 -29.45 16.20 -32.74
CA GLY A 88 -29.86 16.03 -31.35
C GLY A 88 -28.67 15.84 -30.40
N THR A 89 -28.82 16.26 -29.15
CA THR A 89 -27.80 16.12 -28.12
C THR A 89 -28.07 14.93 -27.21
N SER A 90 -27.02 14.25 -26.78
CA SER A 90 -27.10 13.19 -25.75
C SER A 90 -26.40 13.66 -24.47
N THR A 91 -27.13 13.66 -23.36
CA THR A 91 -26.61 14.09 -22.05
C THR A 91 -26.49 12.89 -21.11
N ILE A 92 -25.37 12.79 -20.40
CA ILE A 92 -25.19 11.86 -19.27
C ILE A 92 -24.66 12.58 -18.03
N ASN A 93 -25.04 12.08 -16.85
CA ASN A 93 -24.61 12.59 -15.55
C ASN A 93 -23.90 11.47 -14.77
N PRO A 94 -22.66 11.11 -15.13
CA PRO A 94 -21.97 10.02 -14.47
C PRO A 94 -21.72 10.36 -12.99
N ARG A 95 -21.94 9.37 -12.12
CA ARG A 95 -21.54 9.50 -10.72
C ARG A 95 -20.01 9.56 -10.64
N VAL A 96 -19.49 10.60 -9.99
CA VAL A 96 -18.06 10.79 -9.70
C VAL A 96 -17.85 10.68 -8.19
N GLY A 97 -17.09 9.67 -7.77
CA GLY A 97 -16.67 9.45 -6.39
C GLY A 97 -15.44 10.27 -5.99
N GLY A 98 -14.95 10.06 -4.77
CA GLY A 98 -13.76 10.75 -4.28
C GLY A 98 -12.50 10.41 -5.09
N GLY A 99 -11.54 11.33 -5.10
CA GLY A 99 -10.25 11.18 -5.79
C GLY A 99 -9.11 11.04 -4.79
N VAL A 100 -8.68 9.80 -4.53
CA VAL A 100 -7.56 9.53 -3.61
C VAL A 100 -6.24 9.55 -4.39
N ALA A 101 -5.25 10.27 -3.86
CA ALA A 101 -3.87 10.18 -4.32
C ALA A 101 -3.19 9.00 -3.62
N MET A 102 -2.48 8.17 -4.38
CA MET A 102 -1.74 7.03 -3.85
C MET A 102 -0.24 7.29 -3.95
N ARG A 103 0.48 7.05 -2.84
CA ARG A 103 1.94 7.03 -2.84
C ARG A 103 2.43 5.61 -2.61
N VAL A 104 3.36 5.15 -3.43
CA VAL A 104 4.05 3.87 -3.25
C VAL A 104 5.51 4.15 -2.92
N VAL A 105 5.97 3.71 -1.75
CA VAL A 105 7.38 3.70 -1.38
C VAL A 105 7.97 2.38 -1.88
N ALA A 106 8.71 2.45 -2.98
CA ALA A 106 9.39 1.31 -3.60
C ALA A 106 10.71 1.05 -2.89
N VAL A 107 10.81 -0.10 -2.21
CA VAL A 107 11.93 -0.46 -1.33
C VAL A 107 12.79 -1.55 -1.99
N PRO A 108 13.99 -1.24 -2.48
CA PRO A 108 14.95 -2.27 -2.89
C PRO A 108 15.39 -3.03 -1.63
N VAL A 109 15.01 -4.31 -1.49
CA VAL A 109 15.40 -5.10 -0.32
C VAL A 109 16.76 -5.73 -0.57
N GLN A 110 17.68 -5.60 0.38
CA GLN A 110 18.98 -6.25 0.34
C GLN A 110 19.00 -7.47 1.27
N LEU A 111 19.30 -8.64 0.70
CA LEU A 111 19.50 -9.91 1.39
C LEU A 111 20.94 -10.38 1.13
N GLY A 112 21.76 -10.46 2.19
CA GLY A 112 23.20 -10.63 2.04
C GLY A 112 23.80 -9.50 1.21
N THR A 113 24.42 -9.82 0.07
CA THR A 113 24.99 -8.86 -0.88
C THR A 113 24.07 -8.56 -2.07
N THR A 114 22.94 -9.25 -2.19
CA THR A 114 22.04 -9.09 -3.34
C THR A 114 20.97 -8.06 -3.03
N VAL A 115 20.81 -7.06 -3.90
CA VAL A 115 19.79 -6.02 -3.79
C VAL A 115 18.69 -6.26 -4.82
N GLY A 116 17.44 -6.16 -4.40
CA GLY A 116 16.28 -6.26 -5.28
C GLY A 116 16.18 -5.07 -6.23
N GLN A 117 15.60 -5.30 -7.42
CA GLN A 117 15.46 -4.29 -8.46
C GLN A 117 14.03 -3.72 -8.49
N ILE A 118 13.92 -2.40 -8.44
CA ILE A 118 12.63 -1.71 -8.64
C ILE A 118 12.27 -1.80 -10.12
N VAL A 119 11.01 -2.14 -10.41
CA VAL A 119 10.50 -2.19 -11.77
C VAL A 119 10.15 -0.80 -12.30
N ASP A 120 10.55 -0.51 -13.53
CA ASP A 120 10.19 0.73 -14.22
C ASP A 120 8.68 0.81 -14.52
N LYS A 121 8.19 2.06 -14.64
CA LYS A 121 6.79 2.39 -15.02
C LYS A 121 5.73 1.82 -14.07
N ALA A 122 6.08 1.57 -12.82
CA ALA A 122 5.15 1.13 -11.79
C ALA A 122 4.01 2.15 -11.59
N ASP A 123 4.30 3.44 -11.66
CA ASP A 123 3.35 4.53 -11.50
C ASP A 123 2.28 4.57 -12.60
N SER A 124 2.67 4.54 -13.88
CA SER A 124 1.73 4.53 -15.01
C SER A 124 0.90 3.25 -15.02
N TYR A 125 1.53 2.11 -14.74
CA TYR A 125 0.88 0.81 -14.72
C TYR A 125 -0.21 0.74 -13.64
N LEU A 126 0.10 1.18 -12.42
CA LEU A 126 -0.84 1.25 -11.30
C LEU A 126 -1.96 2.27 -11.58
N LEU A 127 -1.62 3.46 -12.09
CA LEU A 127 -2.60 4.50 -12.40
C LEU A 127 -3.61 4.02 -13.46
N ALA A 128 -3.19 3.22 -14.44
CA ALA A 128 -4.09 2.67 -15.45
C ALA A 128 -5.10 1.65 -14.89
N ARG A 129 -4.79 1.00 -13.77
CA ARG A 129 -5.55 -0.17 -13.24
C ARG A 129 -6.33 0.14 -11.96
N LEU A 130 -5.84 1.04 -11.10
CA LEU A 130 -6.47 1.34 -9.80
C LEU A 130 -7.43 2.53 -9.86
N PRO A 131 -8.49 2.57 -9.03
CA PRO A 131 -9.42 3.69 -8.94
C PRO A 131 -8.88 4.87 -8.11
N VAL A 132 -7.66 5.31 -8.39
CA VAL A 132 -6.98 6.46 -7.75
C VAL A 132 -6.83 7.63 -8.72
N ALA A 133 -6.81 8.84 -8.19
CA ALA A 133 -6.65 10.06 -8.97
C ALA A 133 -5.23 10.19 -9.53
N THR A 134 -4.23 9.91 -8.68
CA THR A 134 -2.81 9.95 -9.03
C THR A 134 -2.07 8.80 -8.35
N VAL A 135 -0.96 8.38 -8.96
CA VAL A 135 0.01 7.48 -8.35
C VAL A 135 1.36 8.17 -8.36
N THR A 136 2.07 8.13 -7.24
CA THR A 136 3.48 8.55 -7.17
C THR A 136 4.29 7.40 -6.59
N VAL A 137 5.26 6.92 -7.36
CA VAL A 137 6.23 5.93 -6.90
C VAL A 137 7.50 6.65 -6.46
N GLN A 138 7.86 6.48 -5.19
CA GLN A 138 9.11 7.00 -4.63
C GLN A 138 10.04 5.83 -4.32
N ALA A 139 11.14 5.74 -5.06
CA ALA A 139 12.23 4.84 -4.71
C ALA A 139 12.94 5.33 -3.45
N ARG A 140 13.26 4.42 -2.53
CA ARG A 140 14.17 4.66 -1.40
C ARG A 140 15.52 3.99 -1.64
N ALA A 141 16.52 4.40 -0.87
CA ALA A 141 17.79 3.68 -0.79
C ALA A 141 17.56 2.22 -0.36
N PRO A 142 18.45 1.28 -0.76
CA PRO A 142 18.33 -0.12 -0.39
C PRO A 142 18.14 -0.32 1.12
N TYR A 143 17.16 -1.13 1.48
CA TYR A 143 16.89 -1.53 2.85
C TYR A 143 17.52 -2.89 3.13
N VAL A 144 18.50 -2.92 4.04
CA VAL A 144 19.17 -4.17 4.45
C VAL A 144 18.30 -4.89 5.48
N SER A 145 17.76 -6.06 5.10
CA SER A 145 17.00 -6.88 6.05
C SER A 145 17.90 -7.37 7.18
N LYS A 146 17.40 -7.28 8.41
CA LYS A 146 18.07 -7.84 9.59
C LYS A 146 17.48 -9.18 10.00
N ARG A 147 16.25 -9.44 9.59
CA ARG A 147 15.58 -10.73 9.82
C ARG A 147 15.93 -11.79 8.78
N VAL A 148 16.44 -11.37 7.62
CA VAL A 148 16.88 -12.23 6.52
C VAL A 148 18.25 -11.77 6.03
N THR A 149 19.30 -12.32 6.61
CA THR A 149 20.69 -11.87 6.39
C THR A 149 21.41 -12.62 5.28
N THR A 150 20.87 -13.75 4.84
CA THR A 150 21.40 -14.57 3.73
C THR A 150 20.36 -14.68 2.61
N LEU A 151 20.81 -14.94 1.39
CA LEU A 151 19.91 -15.17 0.26
C LEU A 151 19.28 -16.58 0.39
N PRO A 152 17.95 -16.70 0.45
CA PRO A 152 17.28 -18.00 0.49
C PRO A 152 17.57 -18.84 -0.77
N THR A 153 17.68 -20.16 -0.59
CA THR A 153 17.97 -21.11 -1.67
C THR A 153 16.83 -22.09 -1.94
N THR A 154 15.95 -22.30 -0.98
CA THR A 154 14.80 -23.21 -1.11
C THR A 154 13.46 -22.47 -1.08
N ALA A 155 12.40 -23.12 -1.58
CA ALA A 155 11.05 -22.53 -1.57
C ALA A 155 10.53 -22.23 -0.15
N ALA A 156 10.83 -23.11 0.82
CA ALA A 156 10.45 -22.91 2.21
C ALA A 156 11.17 -21.69 2.83
N GLU A 157 12.47 -21.57 2.61
CA GLU A 157 13.24 -20.40 3.07
C GLU A 157 12.73 -19.11 2.43
N TRP A 158 12.36 -19.12 1.15
CA TRP A 158 11.75 -17.97 0.49
C TRP A 158 10.41 -17.59 1.11
N SER A 159 9.56 -18.55 1.47
CA SER A 159 8.29 -18.27 2.16
C SER A 159 8.50 -17.59 3.51
N THR A 160 9.44 -18.10 4.31
CA THR A 160 9.85 -17.48 5.56
C THR A 160 10.46 -16.09 5.34
N ALA A 161 11.28 -15.90 4.30
CA ALA A 161 11.89 -14.62 3.99
C ALA A 161 10.88 -13.56 3.55
N PHE A 162 9.95 -13.90 2.64
CA PHE A 162 8.86 -13.02 2.21
C PHE A 162 8.02 -12.58 3.40
N SER A 163 7.68 -13.54 4.26
CA SER A 163 7.08 -13.24 5.54
C SER A 163 7.99 -12.25 6.26
N ARG A 164 9.17 -12.61 6.75
CA ARG A 164 10.03 -11.73 7.60
C ARG A 164 10.20 -10.31 7.07
N VAL A 165 10.47 -10.13 5.78
CA VAL A 165 10.63 -8.81 5.17
C VAL A 165 9.31 -8.03 5.08
N LEU A 166 8.18 -8.68 4.83
CA LEU A 166 6.86 -8.01 4.87
C LEU A 166 6.60 -7.32 6.21
N ALA A 167 7.06 -7.88 7.34
CA ALA A 167 6.93 -7.25 8.65
C ALA A 167 7.88 -6.06 8.77
N GLU A 168 9.08 -6.17 8.24
CA GLU A 168 10.00 -5.03 8.22
C GLU A 168 9.40 -3.87 7.39
N MET A 169 8.70 -4.14 6.28
CA MET A 169 8.01 -3.11 5.49
C MET A 169 6.86 -2.43 6.26
N ASP A 170 6.12 -3.19 7.05
CA ASP A 170 5.06 -2.67 7.92
C ASP A 170 5.63 -1.84 9.08
N ASP A 171 6.71 -2.32 9.71
CA ASP A 171 7.44 -1.55 10.71
C ASP A 171 7.98 -0.23 10.09
N LEU A 172 8.50 -0.25 8.85
CA LEU A 172 8.95 0.94 8.13
C LEU A 172 7.81 1.97 7.94
N HIS A 173 6.62 1.52 7.53
CA HIS A 173 5.46 2.41 7.39
C HIS A 173 5.12 3.13 8.70
N ILE A 174 5.10 2.38 9.80
CA ILE A 174 4.80 2.91 11.14
C ILE A 174 5.90 3.86 11.61
N LEU A 175 7.16 3.44 11.54
CA LEU A 175 8.31 4.21 12.03
C LEU A 175 8.51 5.51 11.25
N GLU A 176 8.21 5.52 9.95
CA GLU A 176 8.29 6.70 9.09
C GLU A 176 7.03 7.59 9.18
N LYS A 177 6.05 7.19 10.00
CA LYS A 177 4.77 7.89 10.21
C LYS A 177 4.02 8.13 8.90
N ALA A 178 4.11 7.17 7.98
CA ALA A 178 3.48 7.28 6.68
C ALA A 178 1.95 7.27 6.81
N SER A 179 1.27 8.03 5.97
CA SER A 179 -0.21 8.06 5.94
C SER A 179 -0.80 6.73 5.46
N ASP A 180 -2.08 6.50 5.71
CA ASP A 180 -2.80 5.31 5.25
C ASP A 180 -2.97 5.24 3.72
N GLN A 181 -2.62 6.32 3.00
CA GLN A 181 -2.57 6.38 1.53
C GLN A 181 -1.15 6.17 0.96
N THR A 182 -0.19 5.88 1.83
CA THR A 182 1.19 5.54 1.48
C THR A 182 1.41 4.04 1.69
N PHE A 183 1.86 3.35 0.65
CA PHE A 183 2.04 1.89 0.64
C PHE A 183 3.51 1.55 0.46
N TYR A 184 4.04 0.64 1.27
CA TYR A 184 5.42 0.19 1.21
C TYR A 184 5.47 -1.13 0.45
N TYR A 185 6.27 -1.16 -0.62
CA TYR A 185 6.46 -2.35 -1.42
C TYR A 185 7.93 -2.75 -1.45
N GLY A 186 8.24 -3.89 -0.85
CA GLY A 186 9.59 -4.47 -0.87
C GLY A 186 9.84 -5.28 -2.14
N PHE A 187 10.79 -4.83 -2.96
CA PHE A 187 11.33 -5.60 -4.08
C PHE A 187 12.37 -6.58 -3.55
N MET A 188 11.97 -7.84 -3.42
CA MET A 188 12.77 -8.97 -2.96
C MET A 188 13.68 -9.45 -4.10
N PRO A 189 14.98 -9.72 -3.85
CA PRO A 189 15.93 -10.22 -4.86
C PRO A 189 15.71 -11.71 -5.20
N LYS A 190 14.46 -12.12 -5.43
CA LYS A 190 14.07 -13.47 -5.82
C LYS A 190 13.90 -13.52 -7.34
N ARG A 191 14.73 -14.30 -8.03
CA ARG A 191 14.76 -14.37 -9.50
C ARG A 191 14.19 -15.66 -10.08
N THR A 192 13.43 -16.39 -9.27
CA THR A 192 12.78 -17.65 -9.63
C THR A 192 11.26 -17.53 -9.50
N PHE A 193 10.52 -18.28 -10.31
CA PHE A 193 9.06 -18.37 -10.23
C PHE A 193 8.60 -19.18 -9.00
N GLY A 194 7.29 -19.25 -8.76
CA GLY A 194 6.69 -19.78 -7.52
C GLY A 194 6.06 -18.64 -6.72
N LEU A 195 6.21 -18.63 -5.39
CA LEU A 195 5.77 -17.50 -4.56
C LEU A 195 6.32 -16.19 -5.12
N ALA A 196 5.41 -15.33 -5.58
CA ALA A 196 5.73 -14.11 -6.31
C ALA A 196 5.62 -12.87 -5.44
N GLY A 197 4.62 -12.82 -4.55
CA GLY A 197 4.33 -11.71 -3.67
C GLY A 197 3.57 -12.14 -2.42
N VAL A 198 3.60 -11.29 -1.39
CA VAL A 198 2.73 -11.38 -0.21
C VAL A 198 2.40 -9.97 0.28
N GLY A 199 1.11 -9.68 0.43
CA GLY A 199 0.56 -8.46 1.02
C GLY A 199 -0.38 -8.73 2.20
N TYR A 200 -0.50 -7.73 3.08
CA TYR A 200 -1.54 -7.70 4.12
C TYR A 200 -2.92 -7.38 3.53
N VAL A 201 -3.97 -7.96 4.13
CA VAL A 201 -5.38 -7.80 3.72
C VAL A 201 -6.26 -7.32 4.90
N PRO A 202 -6.70 -6.06 4.92
CA PRO A 202 -6.06 -4.91 4.30
C PRO A 202 -4.73 -4.57 4.99
N GLY A 203 -4.01 -3.59 4.44
CA GLY A 203 -2.80 -3.05 5.07
C GLY A 203 -2.08 -2.05 4.17
N ASN A 204 -0.88 -1.64 4.58
CA ASN A 204 -0.06 -0.67 3.83
C ASN A 204 1.31 -1.22 3.44
N ALA A 205 1.52 -2.52 3.58
CA ALA A 205 2.78 -3.17 3.27
C ALA A 205 2.56 -4.43 2.44
N ALA A 206 3.44 -4.60 1.45
CA ALA A 206 3.54 -5.75 0.58
C ALA A 206 5.00 -6.00 0.20
N VAL A 207 5.31 -7.20 -0.24
CA VAL A 207 6.59 -7.56 -0.84
C VAL A 207 6.36 -8.40 -2.08
N GLY A 208 7.26 -8.30 -3.06
CA GLY A 208 7.25 -9.18 -4.23
C GLY A 208 8.62 -9.34 -4.85
N PHE A 209 8.76 -10.34 -5.71
CA PHE A 209 9.99 -10.64 -6.42
C PHE A 209 10.41 -9.54 -7.42
N ASP A 210 11.64 -9.58 -7.92
CA ASP A 210 12.18 -8.54 -8.80
C ASP A 210 12.52 -9.01 -10.22
N VAL A 211 12.20 -10.26 -10.55
CA VAL A 211 12.50 -11.00 -11.81
C VAL A 211 12.77 -10.08 -13.03
N PRO A 212 14.03 -9.63 -13.25
CA PRO A 212 14.29 -8.49 -14.15
C PRO A 212 14.04 -8.77 -15.64
N ASN A 213 14.10 -10.04 -16.04
CA ASN A 213 13.80 -10.48 -17.40
C ASN A 213 12.29 -10.56 -17.70
N SER A 214 11.43 -10.34 -16.68
CA SER A 214 9.96 -10.43 -16.78
C SER A 214 9.28 -9.22 -16.11
N PRO A 215 9.61 -7.98 -16.51
CA PRO A 215 9.15 -6.77 -15.82
C PRO A 215 7.62 -6.58 -15.86
N ALA A 216 6.93 -7.17 -16.84
CA ALA A 216 5.46 -7.19 -16.87
C ALA A 216 4.90 -7.97 -15.68
N VAL A 217 5.43 -9.17 -15.42
CA VAL A 217 5.01 -10.00 -14.28
C VAL A 217 5.34 -9.32 -12.95
N VAL A 218 6.47 -8.61 -12.84
CA VAL A 218 6.79 -7.85 -11.62
C VAL A 218 5.76 -6.73 -11.36
N ARG A 219 5.31 -6.03 -12.41
CA ARG A 219 4.24 -5.02 -12.29
C ARG A 219 2.88 -5.63 -11.97
N GLU A 220 2.55 -6.77 -12.57
CA GLU A 220 1.34 -7.53 -12.25
C GLU A 220 1.32 -7.95 -10.78
N THR A 221 2.41 -8.53 -10.28
CA THR A 221 2.56 -8.88 -8.86
C THR A 221 2.47 -7.64 -7.97
N LEU A 222 3.12 -6.53 -8.33
CA LEU A 222 3.01 -5.27 -7.59
C LEU A 222 1.55 -4.82 -7.45
N ALA A 223 0.78 -4.81 -8.54
CA ALA A 223 -0.62 -4.41 -8.49
C ALA A 223 -1.51 -5.43 -7.77
N HIS A 224 -1.20 -6.73 -7.87
CA HIS A 224 -1.87 -7.81 -7.12
C HIS A 224 -1.71 -7.60 -5.61
N GLU A 225 -0.49 -7.45 -5.11
CA GLU A 225 -0.25 -7.29 -3.68
C GLU A 225 -0.77 -5.94 -3.15
N LEU A 226 -0.76 -4.88 -3.96
CA LEU A 226 -1.44 -3.64 -3.60
C LEU A 226 -2.96 -3.81 -3.58
N GLY A 227 -3.52 -4.68 -4.42
CA GLY A 227 -4.93 -5.07 -4.34
C GLY A 227 -5.28 -5.67 -2.97
N HIS A 228 -4.42 -6.54 -2.43
CA HIS A 228 -4.56 -7.06 -1.07
C HIS A 228 -4.55 -5.97 -0.01
N ASN A 229 -3.58 -5.04 -0.09
CA ASN A 229 -3.51 -3.88 0.78
C ASN A 229 -4.80 -3.03 0.74
N LEU A 230 -5.47 -3.00 -0.41
CA LEU A 230 -6.75 -2.34 -0.64
C LEU A 230 -7.97 -3.23 -0.33
N SER A 231 -7.79 -4.21 0.57
CA SER A 231 -8.83 -5.10 1.11
C SER A 231 -9.42 -6.10 0.10
N LEU A 232 -8.71 -6.41 -0.99
CA LEU A 232 -9.16 -7.44 -1.93
C LEU A 232 -8.69 -8.83 -1.49
N PRO A 233 -9.60 -9.80 -1.32
CA PRO A 233 -9.27 -11.22 -1.40
C PRO A 233 -8.96 -11.66 -2.84
N HIS A 234 -8.49 -12.90 -3.01
CA HIS A 234 -8.24 -13.48 -4.33
C HIS A 234 -9.51 -13.73 -5.13
N ALA A 235 -9.45 -13.56 -6.45
CA ALA A 235 -10.48 -13.98 -7.39
C ALA A 235 -10.38 -15.50 -7.68
N PRO A 236 -11.49 -16.23 -7.89
CA PRO A 236 -11.53 -17.69 -7.89
C PRO A 236 -10.98 -18.31 -9.18
N CYS A 237 -9.66 -18.25 -9.42
CA CYS A 237 -8.98 -18.94 -10.53
C CYS A 237 -7.62 -19.49 -10.10
N GLY A 238 -7.22 -20.63 -10.67
CA GLY A 238 -5.89 -21.21 -10.48
C GLY A 238 -5.71 -21.96 -9.15
N GLY A 239 -6.78 -22.49 -8.57
CA GLY A 239 -6.71 -23.31 -7.34
C GLY A 239 -6.40 -22.52 -6.08
N VAL A 240 -6.70 -21.22 -6.08
CA VAL A 240 -6.43 -20.34 -4.95
C VAL A 240 -7.24 -20.72 -3.70
N ALA A 241 -6.55 -20.81 -2.56
CA ALA A 241 -7.17 -20.99 -1.25
C ALA A 241 -7.79 -19.66 -0.77
N GLY A 242 -8.95 -19.73 -0.11
CA GLY A 242 -9.62 -18.53 0.43
C GLY A 242 -10.10 -17.56 -0.65
N ALA A 243 -10.46 -18.06 -1.83
CA ALA A 243 -11.07 -17.26 -2.88
C ALA A 243 -12.27 -16.47 -2.35
N ASP A 244 -12.48 -15.27 -2.88
CA ASP A 244 -13.61 -14.42 -2.52
C ASP A 244 -14.95 -15.13 -2.82
N PRO A 245 -15.72 -15.51 -1.79
CA PRO A 245 -16.98 -16.20 -2.00
C PRO A 245 -18.04 -15.28 -2.63
N GLN A 246 -17.81 -13.96 -2.66
CA GLN A 246 -18.71 -12.98 -3.25
C GLN A 246 -18.30 -12.56 -4.67
N TYR A 247 -17.20 -13.08 -5.21
CA TYR A 247 -16.76 -12.73 -6.54
C TYR A 247 -17.76 -13.25 -7.58
N PRO A 248 -18.34 -12.38 -8.44
CA PRO A 248 -19.52 -12.72 -9.21
C PRO A 248 -19.25 -13.53 -10.49
N TYR A 249 -17.98 -13.67 -10.89
CA TYR A 249 -17.62 -14.27 -12.18
C TYR A 249 -16.83 -15.56 -11.96
N ALA A 250 -17.32 -16.66 -12.53
CA ALA A 250 -16.65 -17.95 -12.47
C ALA A 250 -15.22 -17.85 -13.03
N ASN A 251 -14.31 -18.67 -12.49
CA ASN A 251 -12.91 -18.76 -12.94
C ASN A 251 -12.17 -17.40 -12.96
N GLY A 252 -12.53 -16.49 -12.05
CA GLY A 252 -11.90 -15.18 -11.95
C GLY A 252 -12.03 -14.33 -13.22
N MET A 253 -13.01 -14.59 -14.08
CA MET A 253 -13.24 -13.81 -15.31
C MET A 253 -13.59 -12.35 -14.99
N LEU A 254 -13.52 -11.47 -15.99
CA LEU A 254 -13.84 -10.03 -15.82
C LEU A 254 -15.33 -9.70 -15.96
N GLY A 255 -16.15 -10.65 -16.40
CA GLY A 255 -17.58 -10.49 -16.59
C GLY A 255 -18.25 -11.82 -16.93
N ALA A 256 -19.58 -11.79 -17.06
CA ALA A 256 -20.39 -12.96 -17.40
C ALA A 256 -21.59 -12.55 -18.28
N PRO A 257 -22.28 -13.49 -18.96
CA PRO A 257 -23.50 -13.18 -19.70
C PRO A 257 -24.49 -12.38 -18.84
N GLY A 258 -25.02 -11.29 -19.40
CA GLY A 258 -25.89 -10.34 -18.69
C GLY A 258 -25.15 -9.24 -17.91
N ARG A 259 -23.83 -9.34 -17.73
CA ARG A 259 -23.02 -8.30 -17.05
C ARG A 259 -21.59 -8.25 -17.59
N TYR A 260 -21.42 -7.55 -18.72
CA TYR A 260 -20.12 -7.21 -19.29
C TYR A 260 -19.87 -5.71 -19.16
N ILE A 261 -18.82 -5.35 -18.43
CA ILE A 261 -18.37 -3.96 -18.31
C ILE A 261 -17.02 -3.85 -18.99
N TRP A 262 -16.97 -3.11 -20.09
CA TRP A 262 -15.74 -2.89 -20.84
C TRP A 262 -14.77 -2.00 -20.07
N GLY A 263 -13.55 -2.50 -19.89
CA GLY A 263 -12.44 -1.71 -19.35
C GLY A 263 -11.78 -0.88 -20.45
N TYR A 264 -11.06 0.16 -20.05
CA TYR A 264 -10.18 0.91 -20.92
C TYR A 264 -8.83 1.09 -20.24
N ASN A 265 -7.78 0.58 -20.89
CA ASN A 265 -6.41 0.76 -20.45
C ASN A 265 -5.85 2.04 -21.10
N ALA A 266 -5.71 3.09 -20.30
CA ALA A 266 -5.20 4.38 -20.76
C ALA A 266 -3.70 4.37 -21.09
N GLU A 267 -2.93 3.43 -20.54
CA GLU A 267 -1.49 3.29 -20.81
C GLU A 267 -1.24 2.79 -22.23
N THR A 268 -2.03 1.83 -22.69
CA THR A 268 -1.92 1.24 -24.03
C THR A 268 -2.94 1.81 -25.01
N SER A 269 -3.86 2.66 -24.55
CA SER A 269 -5.02 3.15 -25.32
C SER A 269 -5.85 2.01 -25.94
N THR A 270 -6.12 0.95 -25.18
CA THR A 270 -6.87 -0.22 -25.65
C THR A 270 -8.09 -0.52 -24.79
N PHE A 271 -9.12 -1.08 -25.40
CA PHE A 271 -10.27 -1.62 -24.67
C PHE A 271 -9.95 -3.02 -24.15
N VAL A 272 -10.39 -3.31 -22.93
CA VAL A 272 -10.30 -4.63 -22.31
C VAL A 272 -11.62 -5.34 -22.52
N ASP A 273 -11.61 -6.44 -23.27
CA ASP A 273 -12.80 -7.25 -23.57
C ASP A 273 -13.10 -8.22 -22.41
N PRO A 274 -14.15 -7.98 -21.61
CA PRO A 274 -14.48 -8.81 -20.46
C PRO A 274 -15.11 -10.17 -20.84
N ARG A 275 -15.39 -10.40 -22.13
CA ARG A 275 -15.99 -11.65 -22.64
C ARG A 275 -14.92 -12.71 -22.93
N ARG A 276 -13.66 -12.30 -23.04
CA ARG A 276 -12.55 -13.21 -23.32
C ARG A 276 -12.32 -14.13 -22.13
N THR A 277 -12.45 -15.43 -22.35
CA THR A 277 -12.28 -16.47 -21.32
C THR A 277 -10.83 -16.65 -20.88
N ASN A 278 -9.87 -16.11 -21.63
CA ASN A 278 -8.45 -16.14 -21.33
C ASN A 278 -7.94 -14.85 -20.63
N VAL A 279 -8.85 -13.98 -20.20
CA VAL A 279 -8.54 -12.75 -19.47
C VAL A 279 -9.18 -12.85 -18.10
N HIS A 280 -8.35 -12.73 -17.07
CA HIS A 280 -8.74 -12.90 -15.68
C HIS A 280 -8.49 -11.63 -14.88
N ASP A 281 -9.15 -11.53 -13.74
CA ASP A 281 -8.90 -10.49 -12.75
C ASP A 281 -7.46 -10.61 -12.23
N ILE A 282 -6.82 -9.47 -12.04
CA ILE A 282 -5.44 -9.39 -11.53
C ILE A 282 -5.30 -10.05 -10.16
N MET A 283 -6.35 -10.12 -9.34
CA MET A 283 -6.36 -10.83 -8.05
C MET A 283 -6.46 -12.37 -8.18
N SER A 284 -6.32 -12.92 -9.37
CA SER A 284 -6.35 -14.36 -9.63
C SER A 284 -4.96 -14.93 -9.92
N TYR A 285 -4.77 -16.24 -9.78
CA TYR A 285 -3.53 -16.93 -10.18
C TYR A 285 -3.47 -17.28 -11.68
N CYS A 286 -4.48 -16.89 -12.45
CA CYS A 286 -4.55 -17.17 -13.89
C CYS A 286 -3.92 -16.06 -14.75
N SER A 287 -2.93 -15.33 -14.20
CA SER A 287 -2.17 -14.27 -14.88
C SER A 287 -3.07 -13.14 -15.42
N GLY A 288 -3.84 -12.49 -14.54
CA GLY A 288 -4.64 -11.32 -14.89
C GLY A 288 -3.81 -10.02 -14.91
N ASP A 289 -4.09 -9.12 -15.85
CA ASP A 289 -3.41 -7.80 -15.97
C ASP A 289 -4.33 -6.62 -15.59
N THR A 290 -5.59 -6.86 -15.22
CA THR A 290 -6.53 -5.80 -14.87
C THR A 290 -7.53 -6.24 -13.81
N PHE A 291 -8.07 -5.30 -13.06
CA PHE A 291 -9.20 -5.58 -12.17
C PHE A 291 -10.48 -5.73 -12.98
N SER A 292 -11.35 -6.65 -12.55
CA SER A 292 -12.76 -6.67 -12.92
C SER A 292 -13.48 -5.42 -12.43
N ASP A 293 -14.65 -5.13 -12.98
CA ASP A 293 -15.50 -4.03 -12.48
C ASP A 293 -15.86 -4.21 -11.00
N TYR A 294 -16.01 -5.47 -10.56
CA TYR A 294 -16.28 -5.83 -9.17
C TYR A 294 -15.12 -5.41 -8.24
N ASN A 295 -13.90 -5.88 -8.50
CA ASN A 295 -12.74 -5.56 -7.67
C ASN A 295 -12.35 -4.08 -7.78
N TYR A 296 -12.45 -3.49 -8.98
CA TYR A 296 -12.25 -2.05 -9.17
C TYR A 296 -13.22 -1.25 -8.28
N ARG A 297 -14.50 -1.64 -8.21
CA ARG A 297 -15.49 -0.96 -7.35
C ARG A 297 -15.22 -1.21 -5.87
N ARG A 298 -14.77 -2.40 -5.46
CA ARG A 298 -14.38 -2.68 -4.07
C ARG A 298 -13.23 -1.79 -3.61
N VAL A 299 -12.18 -1.66 -4.43
CA VAL A 299 -11.06 -0.76 -4.13
C VAL A 299 -11.53 0.68 -4.05
N GLN A 300 -12.39 1.12 -4.97
CA GLN A 300 -12.93 2.47 -4.93
C GLN A 300 -13.68 2.73 -3.62
N VAL A 301 -14.54 1.80 -3.20
CA VAL A 301 -15.28 1.88 -1.93
C VAL A 301 -14.36 1.84 -0.70
N TYR A 302 -13.28 1.07 -0.74
CA TYR A 302 -12.30 1.03 0.33
C TYR A 302 -11.59 2.39 0.49
N LEU A 303 -11.18 2.99 -0.63
CA LEU A 303 -10.50 4.28 -0.66
C LEU A 303 -11.43 5.45 -0.29
N THR A 304 -12.71 5.35 -0.66
CA THR A 304 -13.72 6.39 -0.42
C THR A 304 -14.98 5.78 0.18
N PRO A 305 -14.99 5.44 1.48
CA PRO A 305 -16.13 4.77 2.13
C PRO A 305 -17.45 5.57 2.03
N THR A 306 -17.36 6.89 1.98
CA THR A 306 -18.49 7.81 1.74
C THR A 306 -19.15 7.59 0.38
N ASP A 307 -18.50 6.94 -0.57
CA ASP A 307 -19.09 6.58 -1.86
C ASP A 307 -20.07 5.40 -1.78
N ARG A 308 -20.37 4.87 -0.58
CA ARG A 308 -21.36 3.80 -0.35
C ARG A 308 -22.82 4.25 -0.19
N LEU A 309 -23.12 5.52 0.16
CA LEU A 309 -24.42 6.02 0.72
C LEU A 309 -25.66 5.14 0.41
N VAL A 310 -26.26 4.47 1.41
CA VAL A 310 -27.14 5.05 2.46
C VAL A 310 -26.46 5.31 3.82
N LYS A 311 -26.87 6.41 4.46
CA LYS A 311 -26.56 6.94 5.81
C LYS A 311 -26.05 5.91 6.84
N THR A 312 -24.89 6.19 7.43
CA THR A 312 -24.77 6.69 8.81
C THR A 312 -23.38 7.29 9.03
N ALA A 313 -23.36 8.48 9.62
CA ALA A 313 -22.19 9.11 10.21
C ALA A 313 -22.25 8.90 11.72
N SER A 314 -21.10 8.60 12.35
CA SER A 314 -20.77 8.71 13.79
C SER A 314 -19.61 7.74 14.07
N ALA A 315 -18.58 8.02 14.84
CA ALA A 315 -18.12 9.23 15.52
C ALA A 315 -16.62 9.02 15.80
N ALA A 316 -15.92 10.14 16.03
CA ALA A 316 -14.52 10.19 16.43
C ALA A 316 -14.29 9.54 17.80
N ALA A 317 -13.03 9.12 18.02
CA ALA A 317 -12.36 9.33 19.29
C ALA A 317 -11.13 10.21 19.03
N ALA A 318 -11.22 11.48 19.40
CA ALA A 318 -10.03 12.21 19.84
C ALA A 318 -9.68 11.67 21.26
N ALA A 319 -8.46 11.70 21.79
CA ALA A 319 -7.34 12.59 21.53
C ALA A 319 -6.05 11.97 22.09
N ALA A 320 -4.92 12.35 21.51
CA ALA A 320 -3.90 13.17 22.17
C ALA A 320 -3.03 13.76 21.05
N GLY A 321 -2.56 15.00 21.21
CA GLY A 321 -1.58 15.58 20.29
C GLY A 321 -0.29 14.75 20.23
N PRO A 322 0.71 15.16 19.43
CA PRO A 322 1.97 14.43 19.30
C PRO A 322 2.54 14.06 20.68
N GLN A 323 2.62 12.77 20.98
CA GLN A 323 3.09 12.25 22.27
C GLN A 323 4.15 11.17 22.07
N GLU A 324 4.84 10.79 23.14
CA GLU A 324 5.72 9.62 23.13
C GLU A 324 4.90 8.34 23.01
N LEU A 325 5.30 7.48 22.07
CA LEU A 325 4.65 6.20 21.78
C LEU A 325 5.65 5.06 21.85
N LEU A 326 5.12 3.85 22.04
CA LEU A 326 5.84 2.60 21.86
C LEU A 326 5.21 1.80 20.72
N LEU A 327 6.01 1.38 19.75
CA LEU A 327 5.65 0.36 18.77
C LEU A 327 5.82 -1.01 19.41
N ILE A 328 4.72 -1.74 19.46
CA ILE A 328 4.66 -3.14 19.86
C ILE A 328 4.42 -3.95 18.59
N SER A 329 5.37 -4.80 18.21
CA SER A 329 5.21 -5.70 17.07
C SER A 329 5.76 -7.10 17.37
N GLY A 330 5.27 -8.08 16.63
CA GLY A 330 5.62 -9.47 16.85
C GLY A 330 5.01 -10.42 15.83
N GLN A 331 5.34 -11.69 15.99
CA GLN A 331 4.89 -12.76 15.11
C GLN A 331 4.60 -14.04 15.88
N LEU A 332 3.70 -14.86 15.37
CA LEU A 332 3.37 -16.19 15.86
C LEU A 332 3.67 -17.18 14.75
N GLU A 333 4.71 -18.00 14.94
CA GLU A 333 5.16 -19.01 13.97
C GLU A 333 5.25 -20.36 14.69
N GLY A 334 4.62 -21.41 14.12
CA GLY A 334 4.64 -22.75 14.73
C GLY A 334 4.10 -22.81 16.17
N GLY A 335 3.12 -21.96 16.52
CA GLY A 335 2.56 -21.87 17.88
C GLY A 335 3.42 -21.10 18.89
N LYS A 336 4.61 -20.64 18.48
CA LYS A 336 5.49 -19.82 19.31
C LYS A 336 5.30 -18.34 19.00
N MET A 337 4.86 -17.58 20.00
CA MET A 337 4.76 -16.13 19.90
C MET A 337 6.12 -15.49 20.19
N GLU A 338 6.54 -14.58 19.32
CA GLU A 338 7.76 -13.81 19.42
C GLU A 338 7.43 -12.31 19.41
N LEU A 339 7.91 -11.60 20.43
CA LEU A 339 7.81 -10.15 20.54
C LEU A 339 9.11 -9.51 20.03
N MET A 340 8.99 -8.55 19.11
CA MET A 340 10.14 -7.76 18.65
C MET A 340 10.58 -6.78 19.75
N PRO A 341 11.84 -6.32 19.76
CA PRO A 341 12.26 -5.25 20.66
C PRO A 341 11.35 -4.04 20.51
N LEU A 342 10.91 -3.48 21.64
CA LEU A 342 10.07 -2.29 21.63
C LEU A 342 10.85 -1.12 21.02
N LYS A 343 10.15 -0.25 20.30
CA LYS A 343 10.70 0.94 19.64
C LYS A 343 9.91 2.17 20.07
N SER A 344 10.59 3.26 20.42
CA SER A 344 9.92 4.53 20.75
C SER A 344 9.86 5.47 19.55
N LEU A 345 8.75 6.19 19.41
CA LEU A 345 8.55 7.22 18.39
C LEU A 345 7.61 8.32 18.91
N GLN A 346 7.66 9.52 18.35
CA GLN A 346 6.66 10.56 18.63
C GLN A 346 5.51 10.49 17.64
N GLY A 347 4.28 10.76 18.04
CA GLY A 347 3.16 10.89 17.09
C GLY A 347 1.81 10.63 17.73
N GLU A 348 0.86 10.22 16.89
CA GLU A 348 -0.47 9.77 17.31
C GLU A 348 -0.50 8.25 17.44
N ALA A 349 -1.15 7.76 18.50
CA ALA A 349 -1.26 6.34 18.77
C ALA A 349 -2.15 5.66 17.72
N ARG A 350 -1.68 4.55 17.17
CA ARG A 350 -2.41 3.63 16.29
C ARG A 350 -2.73 2.38 17.09
N LEU A 351 -3.79 2.45 17.89
CA LEU A 351 -4.21 1.36 18.76
C LEU A 351 -4.62 0.12 17.96
N PRO A 352 -4.44 -1.10 18.51
CA PRO A 352 -4.79 -2.33 17.82
C PRO A 352 -6.31 -2.45 17.59
N GLN A 353 -6.69 -3.19 16.54
CA GLN A 353 -8.06 -3.69 16.39
C GLN A 353 -8.32 -4.77 17.43
N ASP A 354 -9.52 -4.79 18.02
CA ASP A 354 -9.92 -5.80 19.00
C ASP A 354 -9.80 -7.23 18.43
N GLY A 355 -9.42 -8.18 19.28
CA GLY A 355 -9.19 -9.57 18.90
C GLY A 355 -9.02 -10.52 20.09
N PRO A 356 -8.63 -11.78 19.84
CA PRO A 356 -8.57 -12.82 20.87
C PRO A 356 -7.29 -12.77 21.73
N TYR A 357 -6.28 -11.99 21.34
CA TYR A 357 -5.04 -11.84 22.11
C TYR A 357 -5.15 -10.63 23.04
N THR A 358 -4.50 -10.69 24.20
CA THR A 358 -4.38 -9.56 25.12
C THR A 358 -2.91 -9.29 25.42
N LEU A 359 -2.45 -8.08 25.11
CA LEU A 359 -1.17 -7.53 25.56
C LEU A 359 -1.38 -6.92 26.94
N ARG A 360 -0.59 -7.35 27.92
CA ARG A 360 -0.52 -6.76 29.27
C ARG A 360 0.82 -6.09 29.44
N VAL A 361 0.82 -4.79 29.73
CA VAL A 361 2.03 -4.01 30.02
C VAL A 361 2.03 -3.63 31.49
N LEU A 362 2.92 -4.24 32.27
CA LEU A 362 3.13 -3.94 33.68
C LEU A 362 4.09 -2.76 33.82
N THR A 363 3.67 -1.74 34.54
CA THR A 363 4.46 -0.56 34.90
C THR A 363 4.49 -0.37 36.41
N ALA A 364 5.27 0.60 36.90
CA ALA A 364 5.25 0.97 38.31
C ALA A 364 3.88 1.55 38.76
N GLN A 365 3.09 2.06 37.82
CA GLN A 365 1.78 2.68 38.06
C GLN A 365 0.63 1.68 37.98
N GLY A 366 0.87 0.45 37.50
CA GLY A 366 -0.13 -0.58 37.31
C GLY A 366 -0.01 -1.29 35.96
N THR A 367 -0.98 -2.15 35.67
CA THR A 367 -1.03 -2.90 34.41
C THR A 367 -2.00 -2.24 33.43
N VAL A 368 -1.55 -2.03 32.19
CA VAL A 368 -2.39 -1.59 31.07
C VAL A 368 -2.61 -2.76 30.13
N GLU A 369 -3.85 -2.94 29.65
CA GLU A 369 -4.21 -4.04 28.75
C GLU A 369 -4.70 -3.53 27.38
N TYR A 370 -4.27 -4.20 26.32
CA TYR A 370 -4.74 -3.98 24.96
C TYR A 370 -5.15 -5.31 24.34
N ARG A 371 -6.41 -5.43 23.94
CA ARG A 371 -6.86 -6.55 23.11
C ARG A 371 -6.43 -6.32 21.67
N PHE A 372 -5.97 -7.37 20.99
CA PHE A 372 -5.51 -7.27 19.62
C PHE A 372 -5.82 -8.49 18.76
N ALA A 373 -6.02 -8.25 17.46
CA ALA A 373 -6.07 -9.26 16.42
C ALA A 373 -4.74 -9.37 15.67
N MET A 374 -4.49 -10.56 15.10
CA MET A 374 -3.40 -10.73 14.15
C MET A 374 -3.79 -10.13 12.79
N LYS A 375 -2.81 -9.55 12.10
CA LYS A 375 -2.90 -9.15 10.70
C LYS A 375 -3.09 -10.38 9.82
N VAL A 376 -3.97 -10.23 8.84
CA VAL A 376 -4.28 -11.26 7.84
C VAL A 376 -3.41 -11.03 6.61
N THR A 377 -2.85 -12.12 6.08
CA THR A 377 -2.15 -12.14 4.79
C THR A 377 -3.02 -12.84 3.76
N ALA A 378 -2.81 -12.52 2.49
CA ALA A 378 -3.55 -13.13 1.38
C ALA A 378 -3.29 -14.62 1.18
N HIS A 379 -2.18 -15.12 1.72
CA HIS A 379 -1.75 -16.51 1.63
C HIS A 379 -1.67 -17.11 3.04
N GLU A 380 -1.76 -18.44 3.15
CA GLU A 380 -1.35 -19.12 4.37
C GLU A 380 0.12 -18.80 4.63
N SER A 381 0.36 -17.97 5.64
CA SER A 381 1.70 -17.67 6.10
C SER A 381 2.07 -18.68 7.20
N PRO A 382 3.31 -19.17 7.23
CA PRO A 382 3.81 -19.92 8.39
C PRO A 382 3.77 -19.08 9.67
N ALA A 383 3.65 -17.74 9.55
CA ALA A 383 3.63 -16.80 10.66
C ALA A 383 2.46 -15.82 10.61
N GLN A 384 1.68 -15.73 11.69
CA GLN A 384 0.72 -14.63 11.91
C GLN A 384 1.41 -13.45 12.60
N ARG A 385 0.89 -12.23 12.49
CA ARG A 385 1.63 -11.02 12.92
C ARG A 385 0.77 -9.97 13.56
N PHE A 386 1.40 -9.10 14.35
CA PHE A 386 0.77 -7.89 14.85
C PHE A 386 1.80 -6.76 14.91
N GLY A 387 1.29 -5.53 14.85
CA GLY A 387 2.08 -4.31 14.90
C GLY A 387 1.15 -3.13 15.11
N PHE A 388 1.36 -2.38 16.19
CA PHE A 388 0.55 -1.21 16.56
C PHE A 388 1.33 -0.31 17.52
N THR A 389 0.88 0.94 17.70
CA THR A 389 1.50 1.87 18.65
C THR A 389 0.58 2.19 19.82
N ILE A 390 1.15 2.22 21.01
CA ILE A 390 0.46 2.63 22.25
C ILE A 390 1.11 3.89 22.82
N PRO A 391 0.38 4.72 23.58
CA PRO A 391 1.00 5.77 24.40
C PRO A 391 2.09 5.18 25.29
N ASN A 392 3.25 5.85 25.39
CA ASN A 392 4.34 5.39 26.25
C ASN A 392 3.89 5.41 27.73
N PRO A 393 3.74 4.26 28.39
CA PRO A 393 3.19 4.18 29.74
C PRO A 393 4.25 4.44 30.82
N GLY A 394 5.47 4.86 30.44
CA GLY A 394 6.62 4.99 31.33
C GLY A 394 7.45 3.70 31.38
N THR A 395 8.21 3.52 32.47
CA THR A 395 9.08 2.34 32.65
C THR A 395 8.26 1.05 32.68
N ILE A 396 8.58 0.14 31.75
CA ILE A 396 7.95 -1.16 31.63
C ILE A 396 8.72 -2.13 32.52
N LEU A 397 8.00 -2.76 33.46
CA LEU A 397 8.52 -3.80 34.35
C LEU A 397 8.31 -5.21 33.77
N GLY A 398 7.28 -5.36 32.92
CA GLY A 398 7.06 -6.60 32.20
C GLY A 398 5.98 -6.49 31.11
N ILE A 399 6.06 -7.40 30.15
CA ILE A 399 5.07 -7.57 29.08
C ILE A 399 4.64 -9.03 29.05
N THR A 400 3.32 -9.24 29.01
CA THR A 400 2.73 -10.56 28.81
C THR A 400 1.78 -10.52 27.63
N ILE A 401 1.87 -11.51 26.73
CA ILE A 401 0.85 -11.76 25.71
C ILE A 401 0.10 -13.02 26.10
N VAL A 402 -1.22 -12.90 26.24
CA VAL A 402 -2.10 -14.03 26.59
C VAL A 402 -3.15 -14.27 25.49
N LYS A 403 -3.58 -15.52 25.36
CA LYS A 403 -4.72 -15.94 24.54
C LYS A 403 -5.47 -17.03 25.30
N ASP A 404 -6.78 -16.88 25.44
CA ASP A 404 -7.66 -17.87 26.12
C ASP A 404 -7.15 -18.27 27.52
N GLY A 405 -6.56 -17.31 28.26
CA GLY A 405 -5.98 -17.52 29.59
C GLY A 405 -4.56 -18.13 29.59
N ALA A 406 -4.07 -18.65 28.48
CA ALA A 406 -2.70 -19.15 28.34
C ALA A 406 -1.71 -18.02 28.06
N THR A 407 -0.56 -18.03 28.73
CA THR A 407 0.54 -17.09 28.49
C THR A 407 1.41 -17.57 27.34
N LEU A 408 1.47 -16.76 26.27
CA LEU A 408 2.26 -17.05 25.06
C LEU A 408 3.63 -16.36 25.09
N VAL A 409 3.71 -15.18 25.68
CA VAL A 409 4.96 -14.45 25.94
C VAL A 409 4.91 -13.92 27.35
N GLN A 410 6.01 -14.05 28.08
CA GLN A 410 6.24 -13.30 29.31
C GLN A 410 7.69 -12.81 29.29
N ARG A 411 7.86 -11.49 29.35
CA ARG A 411 9.16 -10.85 29.49
C ARG A 411 9.09 -9.91 30.68
N VAL A 412 10.11 -9.96 31.53
CA VAL A 412 10.25 -9.08 32.69
C VAL A 412 11.60 -8.39 32.59
N THR A 413 11.71 -7.16 33.09
CA THR A 413 13.00 -6.48 33.14
C THR A 413 13.94 -7.18 34.09
N ALA A 414 15.22 -7.30 33.71
CA ALA A 414 16.27 -7.68 34.63
C ALA A 414 16.56 -6.50 35.59
N ALA A 415 15.83 -6.48 36.72
CA ALA A 415 15.85 -5.50 37.81
C ALA A 415 15.48 -4.04 37.43
N PRO A 416 14.57 -3.38 38.18
CA PRO A 416 14.21 -1.99 37.92
C PRO A 416 15.39 -1.07 38.26
N ARG A 417 15.95 -0.40 37.24
CA ARG A 417 16.90 0.69 37.48
C ARG A 417 16.10 1.92 37.92
N THR A 418 16.39 2.43 39.12
CA THR A 418 15.77 3.64 39.67
C THR A 418 16.07 4.87 38.79
N ASN A 419 15.09 5.75 38.59
CA ASN A 419 15.19 7.00 37.81
C ASN A 419 16.41 7.90 38.14
N LYS A 420 17.04 7.75 39.32
CA LYS A 420 18.25 8.48 39.73
C LYS A 420 19.53 8.12 38.95
N SER A 421 19.64 6.91 38.38
CA SER A 421 20.84 6.53 37.60
C SER A 421 20.79 6.99 36.14
N ILE A 422 19.64 7.46 35.66
CA ILE A 422 19.46 8.01 34.31
C ILE A 422 19.89 9.49 34.25
N GLN A 423 19.76 10.24 35.35
CA GLN A 423 20.16 11.66 35.41
C GLN A 423 21.67 11.88 35.58
N ALA A 424 22.43 10.90 36.07
CA ALA A 424 23.85 11.04 36.41
C ALA A 424 24.83 10.78 35.25
N ALA A 425 24.35 10.47 34.04
CA ALA A 425 25.17 10.24 32.84
C ALA A 425 24.91 11.33 31.78
N THR A 426 25.03 12.60 32.14
CA THR A 426 24.57 13.72 31.31
C THR A 426 25.63 14.46 30.49
N ASP A 427 26.89 14.00 30.44
CA ASP A 427 27.92 14.69 29.63
C ASP A 427 28.30 14.00 28.30
N LYS A 428 27.82 12.78 28.02
CA LYS A 428 28.07 12.11 26.73
C LYS A 428 26.82 11.44 26.17
N SER A 429 26.51 11.73 24.91
CA SER A 429 25.46 11.03 24.16
C SER A 429 25.70 9.51 24.19
N PRO A 430 24.66 8.69 24.47
CA PRO A 430 24.78 7.23 24.51
C PRO A 430 25.03 6.60 23.13
N VAL A 431 24.92 7.39 22.07
CA VAL A 431 25.30 7.03 20.71
C VAL A 431 26.35 8.02 20.22
N GLN A 432 27.45 7.48 19.68
CA GLN A 432 28.46 8.24 18.96
C GLN A 432 28.25 8.03 17.46
N PHE A 433 28.30 9.10 16.67
CA PHE A 433 28.15 9.00 15.22
C PHE A 433 29.11 9.91 14.46
N SER A 434 29.43 9.51 13.23
CA SER A 434 30.12 10.35 12.26
C SER A 434 29.63 10.05 10.85
N GLU A 435 29.58 11.07 10.00
CA GLU A 435 29.26 10.93 8.59
C GLU A 435 30.48 11.21 7.72
N GLN A 436 30.83 10.29 6.83
CA GLN A 436 31.90 10.49 5.87
C GLN A 436 31.61 9.71 4.57
N GLY A 437 31.73 10.37 3.43
CA GLY A 437 31.60 9.71 2.11
C GLY A 437 30.23 9.05 1.87
N GLY A 438 29.15 9.61 2.40
CA GLY A 438 27.81 9.02 2.29
C GLY A 438 27.58 7.80 3.17
N GLN A 439 28.43 7.59 4.18
CA GLN A 439 28.28 6.55 5.20
C GLN A 439 28.10 7.17 6.58
N LEU A 440 27.16 6.62 7.35
CA LEU A 440 26.94 6.93 8.77
C LEU A 440 27.57 5.83 9.62
N ARG A 441 28.62 6.15 10.36
CA ARG A 441 29.27 5.25 11.31
C ARG A 441 28.71 5.49 12.71
N LEU A 442 28.27 4.43 13.38
CA LEU A 442 27.62 4.48 14.69
C LEU A 442 28.32 3.56 15.68
N SER A 443 28.37 3.97 16.94
CA SER A 443 28.66 3.09 18.08
C SER A 443 27.80 3.42 19.29
N TRP A 444 27.43 2.40 20.07
CA TRP A 444 26.60 2.51 21.27
C TRP A 444 26.97 1.43 22.31
N ASP A 445 26.53 1.63 23.55
CA ASP A 445 26.71 0.65 24.63
C ASP A 445 25.76 -0.54 24.45
N HIS A 446 26.22 -1.54 23.69
CA HIS A 446 25.46 -2.77 23.43
C HIS A 446 25.14 -3.58 24.69
N ALA A 447 25.99 -3.49 25.73
CA ALA A 447 25.74 -4.20 26.97
C ALA A 447 24.55 -3.60 27.73
N LYS A 448 24.31 -2.28 27.60
CA LYS A 448 23.13 -1.62 28.16
C LYS A 448 21.91 -1.65 27.24
N HIS A 449 22.13 -1.56 25.94
CA HIS A 449 21.09 -1.52 24.91
C HIS A 449 21.47 -2.47 23.78
N PRO A 450 21.06 -3.75 23.84
CA PRO A 450 21.41 -4.72 22.80
C PRO A 450 20.90 -4.34 21.42
N TYR A 451 19.84 -3.52 21.34
CA TYR A 451 19.21 -3.13 20.08
C TYR A 451 19.25 -1.62 19.84
N LEU A 452 19.51 -1.22 18.59
CA LEU A 452 19.44 0.16 18.11
C LEU A 452 18.62 0.27 16.80
N THR A 453 17.60 1.13 16.79
CA THR A 453 16.90 1.55 15.55
C THR A 453 17.31 2.99 15.21
N VAL A 454 17.60 3.25 13.93
CA VAL A 454 18.16 4.51 13.44
C VAL A 454 17.23 5.13 12.40
N ILE A 455 16.82 6.38 12.64
CA ILE A 455 15.91 7.11 11.77
C ILE A 455 16.54 8.47 11.46
N HIS A 456 16.56 8.86 10.19
CA HIS A 456 16.82 10.24 9.79
C HIS A 456 15.51 11.02 9.77
N VAL A 457 15.52 12.21 10.38
CA VAL A 457 14.38 13.12 10.47
C VAL A 457 14.77 14.42 9.79
N GLY A 458 14.42 14.56 8.50
CA GLY A 458 14.57 15.78 7.72
C GLY A 458 13.24 16.28 7.19
N THR A 459 13.21 16.76 5.94
CA THR A 459 11.96 17.04 5.20
C THR A 459 11.11 15.78 5.01
N GLN A 460 11.74 14.61 5.08
CA GLN A 460 11.10 13.30 5.18
C GLN A 460 11.70 12.55 6.37
N ARG A 461 10.89 11.66 6.96
CA ARG A 461 11.35 10.72 7.97
C ARG A 461 11.71 9.41 7.29
N THR A 462 12.93 8.93 7.48
CA THR A 462 13.45 7.74 6.80
C THR A 462 14.13 6.82 7.79
N THR A 463 13.61 5.61 7.94
CA THR A 463 14.21 4.59 8.81
C THR A 463 15.37 3.95 8.07
N LEU A 464 16.59 4.12 8.60
CA LEU A 464 17.82 3.64 7.96
C LEU A 464 18.09 2.17 8.30
N ALA A 465 17.83 1.80 9.55
CA ALA A 465 18.03 0.46 10.05
C ALA A 465 17.15 0.20 11.27
N GLN A 466 16.75 -1.05 11.45
CA GLN A 466 15.98 -1.53 12.59
C GLN A 466 16.78 -2.56 13.35
N ASP A 467 16.60 -2.60 14.67
CA ASP A 467 17.03 -3.69 15.54
C ASP A 467 18.52 -4.07 15.38
N LEU A 468 19.41 -3.08 15.23
CA LEU A 468 20.84 -3.28 15.10
C LEU A 468 21.43 -3.83 16.41
N GLU A 469 22.31 -4.82 16.28
CA GLU A 469 23.05 -5.44 17.37
C GLU A 469 24.57 -5.22 17.21
N GLY A 470 25.37 -5.59 18.21
CA GLY A 470 26.83 -5.64 18.14
C GLY A 470 27.56 -4.34 18.50
N GLY A 471 26.85 -3.26 18.86
CA GLY A 471 27.43 -2.04 19.43
C GLY A 471 28.14 -1.11 18.46
N SER A 472 28.28 -1.49 17.19
CA SER A 472 28.75 -0.60 16.13
C SER A 472 28.22 -1.02 14.76
N VAL A 473 28.01 -0.04 13.88
CA VAL A 473 27.59 -0.31 12.49
C VAL A 473 28.02 0.81 11.54
N VAL A 474 28.14 0.49 10.26
CA VAL A 474 28.20 1.46 9.17
C VAL A 474 26.94 1.33 8.32
N LEU A 475 26.19 2.42 8.18
CA LEU A 475 24.96 2.49 7.40
C LEU A 475 25.16 3.35 6.16
N PRO A 476 24.51 3.04 5.04
CA PRO A 476 24.42 3.96 3.92
C PRO A 476 23.59 5.19 4.35
N ALA A 477 24.16 6.38 4.12
CA ALA A 477 23.52 7.68 4.35
C ALA A 477 23.49 8.54 3.07
N ALA A 478 24.00 8.01 1.95
CA ALA A 478 23.91 8.63 0.65
C ALA A 478 22.44 8.82 0.24
N GLY A 479 22.10 10.03 -0.22
CA GLY A 479 20.74 10.37 -0.64
C GLY A 479 19.79 10.83 0.46
N LEU A 480 20.23 10.89 1.73
CA LEU A 480 19.42 11.51 2.78
C LEU A 480 19.33 13.03 2.58
N PRO A 481 18.16 13.65 2.80
CA PRO A 481 18.01 15.11 2.70
C PRO A 481 19.07 15.86 3.51
N VAL A 482 19.54 16.99 2.97
CA VAL A 482 20.53 17.85 3.65
C VAL A 482 19.94 18.37 4.97
N GLY A 483 20.74 18.34 6.04
CA GLY A 483 20.32 18.74 7.39
C GLY A 483 19.42 17.70 8.08
N GLY A 484 18.65 18.17 9.06
CA GLY A 484 17.79 17.35 9.91
C GLY A 484 18.50 16.82 11.16
N ALA A 485 17.97 15.73 11.71
CA ALA A 485 18.51 15.07 12.88
C ALA A 485 18.46 13.55 12.73
N PHE A 486 19.35 12.86 13.43
CA PHE A 486 19.23 11.43 13.66
C PHE A 486 18.47 11.17 14.94
N GLU A 487 17.48 10.29 14.86
CA GLU A 487 16.75 9.75 15.99
C GLU A 487 17.19 8.30 16.21
N PHE A 488 17.72 8.05 17.40
CA PHE A 488 18.22 6.76 17.85
C PHE A 488 17.27 6.21 18.90
N SER A 489 16.61 5.08 18.60
CA SER A 489 15.80 4.33 19.57
C SER A 489 16.65 3.16 20.08
N LEU A 490 17.23 3.34 21.27
CA LEU A 490 17.98 2.32 22.01
C LEU A 490 16.97 1.45 22.77
N SER A 491 17.12 0.12 22.73
CA SER A 491 16.20 -0.81 23.40
C SER A 491 16.96 -1.89 24.16
N ASP A 492 16.49 -2.19 25.37
CA ASP A 492 16.92 -3.37 26.14
C ASP A 492 16.07 -4.63 25.82
N GLY A 493 15.14 -4.51 24.88
CA GLY A 493 14.13 -5.52 24.53
C GLY A 493 12.75 -5.24 25.13
N LEU A 494 12.64 -4.40 26.17
CA LEU A 494 11.40 -3.97 26.81
C LEU A 494 11.31 -2.45 26.99
N ASN A 495 12.34 -1.84 27.57
CA ASN A 495 12.44 -0.40 27.74
C ASN A 495 13.23 0.22 26.60
N THR A 496 12.85 1.44 26.28
CA THR A 496 13.47 2.20 25.20
C THR A 496 13.96 3.55 25.72
N ALA A 497 15.06 4.02 25.15
CA ALA A 497 15.53 5.38 25.32
C ALA A 497 15.69 5.99 23.93
N ARG A 498 15.10 7.17 23.74
CA ARG A 498 15.22 7.91 22.48
C ARG A 498 16.20 9.06 22.63
N VAL A 499 17.11 9.15 21.68
CA VAL A 499 18.06 10.27 21.58
C VAL A 499 17.95 10.88 20.20
N THR A 500 17.85 12.21 20.14
CA THR A 500 17.84 12.95 18.88
C THR A 500 19.08 13.83 18.84
N LEU A 501 19.91 13.65 17.82
CA LEU A 501 21.13 14.42 17.59
C LEU A 501 21.05 15.11 16.24
N ASN A 502 21.34 16.41 16.21
CA ASN A 502 21.37 17.16 14.96
C ASN A 502 22.47 16.62 14.05
N ARG A 503 22.13 16.51 12.76
CA ARG A 503 23.05 16.05 11.71
C ARG A 503 24.05 17.15 11.37
#